data_AF-A0A8J5C9C5-F1
#
_entry.id   AF-A0A8J5C9C5-F1
#
_cell.length_a   1.000
_cell.length_b   1.000
_cell.length_c   1.000
_cell.angle_alpha   90.00
_cell.angle_beta   90.00
_cell.angle_gamma   90.00
#
_symmetry.space_group_name_H-M   'P 1'
#
loop_
_entity.id
_entity.type
_entity.pdbx_description
1 polymer ?
#
loop_
_entity_poly.entity_id
_entity_poly.type
_entity_poly.pdbx_seq_one_letter_code
_entity_poly.pdbx_strand_id
1 'polypeptide(L)'
;MTKNFPKDHIFPEWIQQPFLADMSDADNLKEELIDLQMNQGCQTKLRKLPLSGFWCDHLVAYPELARAVLEMIISYPTTYLCEKAFSTILQMKTIARNRLQGGLLHVMRVTLTNTKPRFQKLIAHKQQRKSH
;
A
#
# COMPACT_ATOMS: atom_id res chain seq x y z
N MET A 1 -10.51 8.54 1.59
CA MET A 1 -9.54 9.47 2.21
C MET A 1 -8.18 9.19 1.58
N THR A 2 -8.02 9.70 0.36
CA THR A 2 -6.86 9.52 -0.52
C THR A 2 -5.76 10.46 -0.06
N LYS A 3 -4.80 9.96 0.71
CA LYS A 3 -3.61 10.72 1.09
C LYS A 3 -2.42 10.18 0.32
N ASN A 4 -2.06 10.94 -0.72
CA ASN A 4 -0.78 11.11 -1.38
C ASN A 4 0.22 9.95 -1.20
N PHE A 5 0.20 9.07 -2.18
CA PHE A 5 1.32 8.19 -2.50
C PHE A 5 2.50 9.05 -3.00
N PRO A 6 3.73 8.87 -2.49
CA PRO A 6 4.93 9.50 -3.05
C PRO A 6 5.05 9.11 -4.53
N LYS A 7 5.21 10.12 -5.39
CA LYS A 7 5.19 10.01 -6.86
C LYS A 7 6.49 9.47 -7.45
N ASP A 8 7.47 9.15 -6.61
CA ASP A 8 8.86 8.93 -7.02
C ASP A 8 9.17 7.46 -7.31
N HIS A 9 8.17 6.59 -7.33
CA HIS A 9 8.26 5.25 -7.93
C HIS A 9 7.29 5.19 -9.10
N ILE A 10 7.84 5.47 -10.29
CA ILE A 10 7.14 5.48 -11.56
C ILE A 10 6.80 4.02 -11.87
N PHE A 11 5.56 3.62 -11.62
CA PHE A 11 5.06 2.38 -12.20
C PHE A 11 5.15 2.50 -13.73
N PRO A 12 5.66 1.48 -14.43
CA PRO A 12 5.47 1.37 -15.86
C PRO A 12 4.02 1.66 -16.25
N GLU A 13 3.83 2.47 -17.29
CA GLU A 13 2.52 3.00 -17.66
C GLU A 13 1.50 1.89 -17.94
N TRP A 14 1.96 0.73 -18.44
CA TRP A 14 1.15 -0.47 -18.70
C TRP A 14 0.49 -1.08 -17.46
N ILE A 15 0.99 -0.79 -16.26
CA ILE A 15 0.43 -1.32 -15.01
C ILE A 15 -0.84 -0.58 -14.63
N GLN A 16 -0.85 0.75 -14.80
CA GLN A 16 -2.00 1.59 -14.49
C GLN A 16 -2.95 1.69 -15.67
N GLN A 17 -2.39 1.75 -16.88
CA GLN A 17 -3.12 1.94 -18.13
C GLN A 17 -2.62 0.95 -19.17
N PRO A 18 -2.93 -0.36 -19.02
CA PRO A 18 -2.50 -1.39 -19.97
C PRO A 18 -2.97 -1.13 -21.41
N PHE A 19 -4.01 -0.31 -21.60
CA PHE A 19 -4.55 0.06 -22.91
C PHE A 19 -3.87 1.25 -23.60
N LEU A 20 -3.00 1.98 -22.90
CA LEU A 20 -2.28 3.14 -23.45
C LEU A 20 -0.76 2.92 -23.53
N ALA A 21 -0.27 1.81 -23.00
CA ALA A 21 1.15 1.61 -22.89
C ALA A 21 1.80 1.22 -24.21
N ASP A 22 3.00 1.77 -24.42
CA ASP A 22 3.84 1.37 -25.52
C ASP A 22 4.46 0.00 -25.26
N MET A 23 4.43 -0.83 -26.30
CA MET A 23 4.77 -2.25 -26.24
C MET A 23 6.29 -2.47 -26.28
N SER A 24 7.10 -1.46 -26.00
CA SER A 24 8.56 -1.53 -26.04
C SER A 24 9.13 -2.32 -24.85
N ASP A 25 8.58 -2.11 -23.65
CA ASP A 25 9.28 -2.45 -22.39
C ASP A 25 8.96 -3.84 -21.81
N ALA A 26 8.16 -4.64 -22.50
CA ALA A 26 7.52 -5.82 -21.91
C ALA A 26 7.73 -7.12 -22.73
N ASP A 27 8.98 -7.45 -23.11
CA ASP A 27 9.28 -8.56 -24.04
C ASP A 27 8.62 -9.89 -23.70
N ASN A 28 8.53 -10.25 -22.42
CA ASN A 28 7.90 -11.47 -21.93
C ASN A 28 6.40 -11.34 -21.62
N LEU A 29 5.84 -10.12 -21.65
CA LEU A 29 4.43 -9.84 -21.34
C LEU A 29 3.65 -9.33 -22.56
N LYS A 30 4.32 -9.09 -23.69
CA LYS A 30 3.75 -8.52 -24.92
C LYS A 30 2.55 -9.30 -25.42
N GLU A 31 2.62 -10.63 -25.47
CA GLU A 31 1.52 -11.46 -25.98
C GLU A 31 0.25 -11.31 -25.14
N GLU A 32 0.34 -11.50 -23.82
CA GLU A 32 -0.80 -11.32 -22.92
C GLU A 32 -1.33 -9.88 -22.91
N LEU A 33 -0.43 -8.90 -23.05
CA LEU A 33 -0.82 -7.49 -23.12
C LEU A 33 -1.57 -7.16 -24.41
N ILE A 34 -1.18 -7.74 -25.55
CA ILE A 34 -1.90 -7.61 -26.84
C ILE A 34 -3.30 -8.22 -26.68
N ASP A 35 -3.39 -9.45 -26.18
CA ASP A 35 -4.67 -10.14 -26.03
C ASP A 35 -5.61 -9.39 -25.08
N LEU A 36 -5.07 -8.81 -24.01
CA LEU A 36 -5.81 -7.94 -23.10
C LEU A 36 -6.31 -6.67 -23.81
N GLN A 37 -5.45 -6.01 -24.60
CA GLN A 37 -5.79 -4.79 -25.33
C GLN A 37 -6.86 -5.04 -26.40
N MET A 38 -6.87 -6.22 -27.03
CA MET A 38 -7.91 -6.63 -27.99
C MET A 38 -9.25 -6.91 -27.31
N ASN A 39 -9.28 -7.16 -25.99
CA ASN A 39 -10.49 -7.41 -25.25
C ASN A 39 -11.11 -6.10 -24.72
N GLN A 40 -12.02 -5.51 -25.50
CA GLN A 40 -12.73 -4.27 -25.11
C GLN A 40 -13.52 -4.41 -23.80
N GLY A 41 -13.94 -5.62 -23.43
CA GLY A 41 -14.61 -5.89 -22.16
C GLY A 41 -13.72 -5.64 -20.94
N CYS A 42 -12.42 -5.89 -21.07
CA CYS A 42 -11.43 -5.68 -20.01
C CYS A 42 -11.28 -4.19 -19.66
N GLN A 43 -11.34 -3.28 -20.64
CA GLN A 43 -11.24 -1.85 -20.38
C GLN A 43 -12.41 -1.35 -19.51
N THR A 44 -13.62 -1.85 -19.76
CA THR A 44 -14.80 -1.52 -18.97
C THR A 44 -14.70 -2.07 -17.55
N LYS A 45 -14.18 -3.29 -17.38
CA LYS A 45 -13.97 -3.90 -16.05
C LYS A 45 -12.91 -3.16 -15.25
N LEU A 46 -11.80 -2.77 -15.88
CA LEU A 46 -10.71 -2.01 -15.24
C LEU A 46 -11.22 -0.68 -14.65
N ARG A 47 -12.17 -0.01 -15.32
CA ARG A 47 -12.77 1.23 -14.80
C ARG A 47 -13.74 1.02 -13.64
N LYS A 48 -14.31 -0.19 -13.50
CA LYS A 48 -15.32 -0.53 -12.48
C LYS A 48 -14.71 -1.15 -11.23
N LEU A 49 -13.60 -1.86 -11.37
CA LEU A 49 -12.95 -2.59 -10.29
C LEU A 49 -11.74 -1.82 -9.75
N PRO A 50 -11.38 -2.00 -8.46
CA PRO A 50 -10.06 -1.60 -8.00
C PRO A 50 -8.99 -2.35 -8.80
N LEU A 51 -7.84 -1.71 -9.04
CA LEU A 51 -6.75 -2.26 -9.86
C LEU A 51 -6.35 -3.68 -9.42
N SER A 52 -6.19 -3.90 -8.11
CA SER A 52 -5.89 -5.23 -7.56
C SER A 52 -7.00 -6.25 -7.84
N GLY A 53 -8.27 -5.87 -7.73
CA GLY A 53 -9.40 -6.75 -8.02
C GLY A 53 -9.45 -7.14 -9.49
N PHE A 54 -9.22 -6.18 -10.38
CA PHE A 54 -9.14 -6.45 -11.82
C PHE A 54 -8.07 -7.50 -12.15
N TRP A 55 -6.85 -7.33 -11.63
CA TRP A 55 -5.75 -8.26 -11.93
C TRP A 55 -5.92 -9.62 -11.23
N CYS A 56 -6.54 -9.67 -10.05
CA CYS A 56 -6.92 -10.94 -9.43
C CYS A 56 -7.91 -11.73 -10.31
N ASP A 57 -8.93 -11.07 -10.87
CA ASP A 57 -9.94 -11.72 -11.72
C ASP A 57 -9.36 -12.28 -13.02
N HIS A 58 -8.26 -11.69 -13.51
CA HIS A 58 -7.63 -12.08 -14.76
C HIS A 58 -6.32 -12.86 -14.57
N LEU A 59 -5.99 -13.27 -13.35
CA LEU A 59 -4.77 -14.05 -13.06
C LEU A 59 -4.71 -15.39 -13.81
N VAL A 60 -5.86 -15.97 -14.13
CA VAL A 60 -5.92 -17.22 -14.91
C VAL A 60 -5.79 -16.96 -16.42
N ALA A 61 -6.31 -15.84 -16.89
CA ALA A 61 -6.34 -15.51 -18.31
C ALA A 61 -5.03 -14.88 -18.80
N TYR A 62 -4.37 -14.09 -17.96
CA TYR A 62 -3.12 -13.40 -18.24
C TYR A 62 -2.17 -13.59 -17.05
N PRO A 63 -1.70 -14.83 -16.80
CA PRO A 63 -0.95 -15.17 -15.59
C PRO A 63 0.35 -14.40 -15.43
N GLU A 64 1.15 -14.22 -16.49
CA GLU A 64 2.44 -13.53 -16.38
C GLU A 64 2.23 -12.03 -16.14
N LEU A 65 1.30 -11.43 -16.87
CA LEU A 65 0.96 -10.02 -16.78
C LEU A 65 0.31 -9.68 -15.43
N ALA A 66 -0.71 -10.44 -15.03
CA ALA A 66 -1.40 -10.22 -13.78
C ALA A 66 -0.48 -10.46 -12.58
N ARG A 67 0.39 -11.48 -12.64
CA ARG A 67 1.37 -11.75 -11.57
C ARG A 67 2.34 -10.59 -11.41
N ALA A 68 2.94 -10.11 -12.50
CA ALA A 68 3.87 -8.99 -12.45
C ALA A 68 3.21 -7.75 -11.82
N VAL A 69 1.98 -7.44 -12.22
CA VAL A 69 1.23 -6.31 -11.64
C VAL A 69 0.92 -6.54 -10.16
N LEU A 70 0.45 -7.73 -9.77
CA LEU A 70 0.13 -8.02 -8.38
C LEU A 70 1.36 -7.99 -7.48
N GLU A 71 2.50 -8.50 -7.92
CA GLU A 71 3.77 -8.43 -7.17
C GLU A 71 4.18 -6.97 -6.94
N MET A 72 4.00 -6.09 -7.92
CA MET A 72 4.25 -4.64 -7.78
C MET A 72 3.22 -3.95 -6.86
N ILE A 73 1.93 -4.30 -6.96
CA ILE A 73 0.88 -3.76 -6.10
C ILE A 73 1.06 -4.20 -4.65
N ILE A 74 1.52 -5.43 -4.39
CA ILE A 74 1.72 -5.99 -3.05
C ILE A 74 3.01 -5.45 -2.43
N SER A 75 4.10 -5.39 -3.19
CA SER A 75 5.39 -4.89 -2.70
C SER A 75 5.28 -3.45 -2.23
N TYR A 76 4.52 -2.59 -2.91
CA TYR A 76 4.41 -1.17 -2.57
C TYR A 76 3.93 -0.86 -1.13
N PRO A 77 2.74 -1.31 -0.67
CA PRO A 77 2.31 -1.09 0.70
C PRO A 77 3.24 -1.80 1.69
N THR A 78 3.83 -2.95 1.34
CA THR A 78 4.76 -3.63 2.26
C THR A 78 6.06 -2.85 2.44
N THR A 79 6.67 -2.33 1.38
CA THR A 79 7.88 -1.49 1.44
C THR A 79 7.60 -0.19 2.16
N TYR A 80 6.53 0.54 1.81
CA TYR A 80 6.17 1.78 2.50
C TYR A 80 5.87 1.55 3.99
N LEU A 81 5.12 0.49 4.33
CA LEU A 81 4.85 0.16 5.72
C LEU A 81 6.13 -0.23 6.48
N CYS A 82 7.04 -0.96 5.84
CA CYS A 82 8.36 -1.28 6.38
C CYS A 82 9.21 -0.02 6.59
N GLU A 83 9.35 0.85 5.59
CA GLU A 83 10.07 2.12 5.69
C GLU A 83 9.49 3.03 6.77
N LYS A 84 8.16 3.13 6.84
CA LYS A 84 7.47 3.88 7.88
C LYS A 84 7.70 3.26 9.26
N ALA A 85 7.72 1.94 9.37
CA ALA A 85 8.04 1.22 10.61
C ALA A 85 9.46 1.50 11.06
N PHE A 86 10.44 1.38 10.16
CA PHE A 86 11.83 1.69 10.46
C PHE A 86 12.03 3.16 10.84
N SER A 87 11.42 4.09 10.10
CA SER A 87 11.47 5.53 10.40
C SER A 87 10.86 5.85 11.77
N THR A 88 9.73 5.22 12.10
CA THR A 88 9.08 5.31 13.41
C THR A 88 10.01 4.81 14.51
N ILE A 89 10.61 3.64 14.34
CA ILE A 89 11.56 3.06 15.30
C ILE A 89 12.80 3.97 15.47
N LEU A 90 13.32 4.54 14.38
CA LEU A 90 14.47 5.42 14.39
C LEU A 90 14.18 6.73 15.15
N GLN A 91 13.07 7.40 14.82
CA GLN A 91 12.62 8.61 15.54
C GLN A 91 12.38 8.31 17.02
N MET A 92 11.81 7.16 17.35
CA MET A 92 11.54 6.77 18.73
C MET A 92 12.78 6.30 19.48
N LYS A 93 13.81 5.76 18.82
CA LYS A 93 15.12 5.48 19.45
C LYS A 93 15.78 6.79 19.92
N THR A 94 15.57 7.88 19.19
CA THR A 94 15.96 9.24 19.61
C THR A 94 15.14 9.72 20.82
N ILE A 95 13.85 9.38 20.90
CA ILE A 95 12.95 9.74 22.03
C ILE A 95 13.16 8.83 23.26
N ALA A 96 13.46 7.55 23.07
CA ALA A 96 13.67 6.55 24.12
C ALA A 96 15.00 6.74 24.85
N ARG A 97 16.00 7.37 24.22
CA ARG A 97 17.15 7.95 24.92
C ARG A 97 16.76 9.05 25.91
N ASN A 98 15.60 9.68 25.69
CA ASN A 98 15.09 10.78 26.51
C ASN A 98 13.96 10.38 27.49
N ARG A 99 13.28 9.22 27.34
CA ARG A 99 12.22 8.75 28.26
C ARG A 99 12.07 7.22 28.34
N LEU A 100 11.84 6.75 29.58
CA LEU A 100 11.68 5.37 30.07
C LEU A 100 11.01 4.39 29.09
N GLN A 101 11.73 3.29 28.79
CA GLN A 101 11.31 2.17 27.94
C GLN A 101 10.07 1.47 28.53
N GLY A 102 8.99 1.38 27.74
CA GLY A 102 7.79 0.62 28.11
C GLY A 102 6.62 0.69 27.13
N GLY A 103 6.61 1.67 26.21
CA GLY A 103 5.49 1.91 25.28
C GLY A 103 5.75 1.60 23.80
N LEU A 104 6.91 1.05 23.42
CA LEU A 104 7.38 1.00 22.02
C LEU A 104 6.38 0.33 21.07
N LEU A 105 5.86 -0.84 21.43
CA LEU A 105 4.88 -1.58 20.64
C LEU A 105 3.55 -0.81 20.49
N HIS A 106 3.15 -0.04 21.50
CA HIS A 106 1.91 0.71 21.47
C HIS A 106 2.02 1.93 20.54
N VAL A 107 3.13 2.66 20.61
CA VAL A 107 3.34 3.83 19.74
C VAL A 107 3.51 3.38 18.29
N MET A 108 4.28 2.32 18.04
CA MET A 108 4.44 1.71 16.72
C MET A 108 3.10 1.22 16.16
N ARG A 109 2.24 0.60 16.98
CA ARG A 109 0.88 0.23 16.58
C ARG A 109 0.06 1.46 16.18
N VAL A 110 0.09 2.55 16.96
CA VAL A 110 -0.66 3.78 16.66
C VAL A 110 -0.15 4.50 15.40
N THR A 111 1.15 4.50 15.13
CA THR A 111 1.72 5.20 13.97
C THR A 111 1.61 4.41 12.67
N LEU A 112 1.69 3.07 12.74
CA LEU A 112 1.61 2.20 11.56
C LEU A 112 0.19 1.89 11.14
N THR A 113 -0.73 1.76 12.10
CA THR A 113 -2.13 1.51 11.78
C THR A 113 -2.87 2.82 11.57
N ASN A 114 -3.87 2.83 10.70
CA ASN A 114 -4.79 3.96 10.56
C ASN A 114 -5.81 4.01 11.74
N THR A 115 -5.39 3.61 12.94
CA THR A 115 -6.24 3.49 14.12
C THR A 115 -6.47 4.87 14.72
N LYS A 116 -7.72 5.31 14.77
CA LYS A 116 -8.08 6.54 15.50
C LYS A 116 -7.72 6.36 16.98
N PRO A 117 -6.96 7.29 17.60
CA PRO A 117 -6.66 7.20 19.02
C PRO A 117 -7.95 7.19 19.82
N ARG A 118 -8.10 6.26 20.77
CA ARG A 118 -9.28 6.17 21.64
C ARG A 118 -9.21 7.23 22.75
N PHE A 119 -9.29 8.51 22.36
CA PHE A 119 -9.17 9.66 23.26
C PHE A 119 -10.12 9.59 24.46
N GLN A 120 -11.35 9.11 24.26
CA GLN A 120 -12.33 8.97 25.34
C GLN A 120 -11.87 8.01 26.44
N LYS A 121 -11.22 6.89 26.09
CA LYS A 121 -10.67 5.95 27.09
C LYS A 121 -9.46 6.52 27.83
N LEU A 122 -8.62 7.28 27.12
CA LEU A 122 -7.46 7.96 27.72
C LEU A 122 -7.90 9.04 28.72
N ILE A 123 -8.92 9.82 28.37
CA ILE A 123 -9.49 10.87 29.24
C ILE A 123 -10.10 10.25 30.49
N ALA A 124 -10.89 9.17 30.33
CA ALA A 124 -11.49 8.45 31.46
C ALA A 124 -10.45 7.88 32.45
N HIS A 125 -9.34 7.33 31.95
CA HIS A 125 -8.26 6.81 32.81
C HIS A 125 -7.40 7.89 33.47
N LYS A 126 -7.23 9.05 32.84
CA LYS A 126 -6.42 10.15 33.40
C LYS A 126 -7.11 10.82 34.60
N GLN A 127 -8.44 10.78 34.64
CA GLN A 127 -9.25 11.43 35.68
C GLN A 127 -9.31 10.65 37.00
N GLN A 128 -8.85 9.39 37.03
CA GLN A 128 -8.84 8.55 38.23
C GLN A 128 -7.63 8.75 39.14
N ARG A 129 -6.63 9.58 38.76
CA ARG A 129 -5.61 10.01 39.72
C ARG A 129 -6.13 11.19 40.53
N LYS A 130 -6.95 10.91 41.55
CA LYS A 130 -7.11 11.85 42.66
C LYS A 130 -5.78 11.88 43.42
N SER A 131 -5.09 13.02 43.39
CA SER A 131 -3.99 13.27 44.33
C SER A 131 -4.53 13.20 45.76
N HIS A 132 -3.75 12.60 46.64
CA HIS A 132 -3.88 12.68 48.09
C HIS A 132 -2.77 13.57 48.63
#